data_AF-A0A4Z0LAZ9-F1
#
_entry.id   AF-A0A4Z0LAZ9-F1
#
_cell.length_a   1.000
_cell.length_b   1.000
_cell.length_c   1.000
_cell.angle_alpha   90.00
_cell.angle_beta   90.00
_cell.angle_gamma   90.00
#
_symmetry.space_group_name_H-M   'P 1'
#
loop_
_entity.id
_entity.type
_entity.pdbx_description
1 polymer ?
#
loop_
_entity_poly.entity_id
_entity_poly.type
_entity_poly.pdbx_seq_one_letter_code
_entity_poly.pdbx_strand_id
1 'polypeptide(L)'
;RMEPWVKLLTHTSDYKAFQNKTVVDILDEVLAEYPYPVEKRLVESYPVRTWQVQYGETDFDFLQRLMQEWGFYWWFEHSEVSLALVLAVAISTPTAGRAS
;
A
#
# COMPACT_ATOMS: atom_id res chain seq x y z
N ARG A 1 -7.84 17.49 -15.39
CA ARG A 1 -7.72 16.01 -15.35
C ARG A 1 -7.75 15.62 -13.89
N MET A 2 -8.67 14.75 -13.46
CA MET A 2 -8.68 14.20 -12.11
C MET A 2 -7.81 12.94 -12.13
N GLU A 3 -6.79 12.88 -11.29
CA GLU A 3 -5.87 11.74 -11.20
C GLU A 3 -5.93 11.18 -9.78
N PRO A 4 -5.85 9.84 -9.58
CA PRO A 4 -5.90 9.26 -8.25
C PRO A 4 -4.72 9.74 -7.41
N TRP A 5 -4.92 9.83 -6.09
CA TRP A 5 -3.89 10.32 -5.17
C TRP A 5 -2.62 9.46 -5.18
N VAL A 6 -2.69 8.21 -5.64
CA VAL A 6 -1.50 7.35 -5.78
C VAL A 6 -0.42 7.99 -6.67
N LYS A 7 -0.81 8.90 -7.56
CA LYS A 7 0.15 9.64 -8.39
C LYS A 7 1.08 10.52 -7.56
N LEU A 8 0.64 10.99 -6.39
CA LEU A 8 1.47 11.75 -5.44
C LEU A 8 2.74 11.00 -5.05
N LEU A 9 2.66 9.66 -4.96
CA LEU A 9 3.80 8.80 -4.61
C LEU A 9 4.89 8.75 -5.68
N THR A 10 4.61 9.23 -6.90
CA THR A 10 5.61 9.31 -7.98
C THR A 10 6.43 10.60 -7.94
N HIS A 11 6.06 11.56 -7.10
CA HIS A 11 6.66 12.89 -7.06
C HIS A 11 7.78 13.02 -6.01
N THR A 12 7.88 12.06 -5.10
CA THR A 12 8.87 12.00 -4.03
C THR A 12 9.77 10.79 -4.24
N SER A 13 11.08 10.97 -4.05
CA SER A 13 12.11 9.93 -4.02
C SER A 13 12.95 10.15 -2.78
N ASP A 14 13.25 9.07 -2.05
CA ASP A 14 13.87 9.16 -0.74
C ASP A 14 14.84 7.99 -0.47
N TYR A 15 15.59 8.13 0.62
CA TYR A 15 16.49 7.12 1.18
C TYR A 15 16.04 6.79 2.61
N LYS A 16 15.10 5.84 2.72
CA LYS A 16 14.52 5.42 4.00
C LYS A 16 15.01 4.04 4.41
N ALA A 17 15.28 3.87 5.70
CA ALA A 17 15.79 2.64 6.28
C ALA A 17 14.81 2.10 7.32
N PHE A 18 14.35 0.87 7.13
CA PHE A 18 13.36 0.20 7.96
C PHE A 18 14.01 -1.01 8.66
N GLN A 19 14.03 -1.01 9.99
CA GLN A 19 14.57 -2.09 10.81
C GLN A 19 13.47 -2.76 11.62
N ASN A 20 13.57 -4.09 11.76
CA ASN A 20 12.72 -4.88 12.65
C ASN A 20 11.22 -4.61 12.42
N LYS A 21 10.83 -4.56 11.14
CA LYS A 21 9.46 -4.27 10.69
C LYS A 21 8.96 -5.35 9.75
N THR A 22 7.67 -5.64 9.79
CA THR A 22 7.02 -6.45 8.76
C THR A 22 6.85 -5.64 7.47
N VAL A 23 6.58 -6.29 6.35
CA VAL A 23 6.25 -5.56 5.11
C VAL A 23 5.03 -4.66 5.30
N VAL A 24 4.02 -5.08 6.07
CA VAL A 24 2.82 -4.28 6.32
C VAL A 24 3.15 -3.03 7.13
N ASP A 25 4.01 -3.13 8.14
CA ASP A 25 4.44 -1.95 8.91
C ASP A 25 5.17 -0.94 8.03
N ILE A 26 5.96 -1.42 7.06
CA ILE A 26 6.69 -0.57 6.11
C ILE A 26 5.71 0.10 5.13
N LEU A 27 4.75 -0.66 4.58
CA LEU A 27 3.70 -0.11 3.71
C LEU A 27 2.89 0.97 4.46
N ASP A 28 2.52 0.71 5.72
CA ASP A 28 1.81 1.67 6.57
C ASP A 28 2.62 2.94 6.81
N GLU A 29 3.90 2.81 7.12
CA GLU A 29 4.78 3.97 7.39
C GLU A 29 4.91 4.88 6.18
N VAL A 30 5.10 4.31 4.99
CA VAL A 30 5.18 5.08 3.74
C VAL A 30 3.83 5.71 3.40
N LEU A 31 2.72 4.97 3.55
CA LEU A 31 1.39 5.46 3.20
C LEU A 31 0.84 6.48 4.20
N ALA A 32 1.30 6.47 5.46
CA ALA A 32 0.87 7.41 6.50
C ALA A 32 1.26 8.86 6.22
N GLU A 33 2.23 9.11 5.34
CA GLU A 33 2.59 10.45 4.87
C GLU A 33 1.50 11.09 3.99
N TYR A 34 0.53 10.30 3.53
CA TYR A 34 -0.54 10.73 2.65
C TYR A 34 -1.89 10.66 3.38
N PRO A 35 -2.64 11.77 3.48
CA PRO A 35 -3.88 11.84 4.26
C PRO A 35 -5.08 11.26 3.49
N TYR A 36 -4.92 10.07 2.91
CA TYR A 36 -5.95 9.37 2.15
C TYR A 36 -6.25 8.00 2.75
N PRO A 37 -7.50 7.53 2.67
CA PRO A 37 -7.89 6.28 3.29
C PRO A 37 -7.24 5.08 2.58
N VAL A 38 -6.72 4.17 3.40
CA VAL A 38 -6.16 2.88 2.97
C VAL A 38 -6.87 1.77 3.73
N GLU A 39 -7.41 0.80 3.00
CA GLU A 39 -8.05 -0.40 3.55
C GLU A 39 -7.15 -1.61 3.31
N LYS A 40 -6.95 -2.44 4.34
CA LYS A 40 -6.10 -3.64 4.28
C LYS A 40 -6.94 -4.89 4.44
N ARG A 41 -6.99 -5.72 3.38
CA ARG A 41 -7.66 -7.02 3.32
C ARG A 41 -6.61 -8.12 3.27
N LEU A 42 -5.94 -8.32 4.40
CA LEU A 42 -4.81 -9.23 4.53
C LEU A 42 -5.23 -10.46 5.34
N VAL A 43 -4.72 -11.64 4.99
CA VAL A 43 -5.08 -12.91 5.65
C VAL A 43 -3.92 -13.56 6.41
N GLU A 44 -2.72 -13.01 6.33
CA GLU A 44 -1.50 -13.65 6.83
C GLU A 44 -0.73 -12.77 7.81
N SER A 45 0.00 -13.42 8.71
CA SER A 45 1.05 -12.79 9.51
C SER A 45 2.33 -12.70 8.67
N TYR A 46 2.87 -11.49 8.52
CA TYR A 46 4.11 -11.27 7.77
C TYR A 46 5.31 -11.35 8.72
N PRO A 47 6.42 -11.99 8.32
CA PRO A 47 7.60 -12.08 9.17
C PRO A 47 8.26 -10.71 9.29
N VAL A 48 8.87 -10.48 10.45
CA VAL A 48 9.68 -9.28 10.71
C VAL A 48 10.97 -9.37 9.89
N ARG A 49 11.29 -8.32 9.15
CA ARG A 49 12.57 -8.17 8.45
C ARG A 49 13.57 -7.47 9.35
N THR A 50 14.80 -7.97 9.36
CA THR A 50 15.92 -7.30 10.03
C THR A 50 16.20 -5.94 9.40
N TRP A 51 16.12 -5.84 8.07
CA TRP A 51 16.46 -4.63 7.32
C TRP A 51 15.75 -4.57 5.97
N GLN A 52 15.19 -3.40 5.64
CA GLN A 52 14.66 -3.05 4.33
C GLN A 52 15.01 -1.59 4.03
N VAL A 53 15.36 -1.30 2.78
CA VAL A 53 15.71 0.06 2.34
C VAL A 53 14.86 0.46 1.14
N GLN A 54 14.48 1.73 1.10
CA GLN A 54 14.09 2.48 -0.09
C GLN A 54 15.33 3.26 -0.54
N TYR A 55 15.85 2.99 -1.73
CA TYR A 55 17.17 3.51 -2.15
C TYR A 55 17.04 4.36 -3.41
N GLY A 56 16.68 5.63 -3.24
CA GLY A 56 16.48 6.55 -4.37
C GLY A 56 15.29 6.18 -5.25
N GLU A 57 14.43 5.29 -4.78
CA GLU A 57 13.17 4.90 -5.42
C GLU A 57 12.09 5.91 -5.04
N THR A 58 11.14 6.15 -5.95
CA THR A 58 9.93 6.85 -5.55
C THR A 58 9.14 6.04 -4.53
N ASP A 59 8.30 6.69 -3.74
CA ASP A 59 7.42 5.95 -2.81
C ASP A 59 6.54 4.95 -3.60
N PHE A 60 6.12 5.33 -4.82
CA PHE A 60 5.36 4.44 -5.70
C PHE A 60 6.18 3.21 -6.09
N ASP A 61 7.40 3.39 -6.61
CA ASP A 61 8.25 2.29 -7.06
C ASP A 61 8.62 1.37 -5.91
N PHE A 62 8.91 1.94 -4.74
CA PHE A 62 9.21 1.19 -3.53
C PHE A 62 8.03 0.32 -3.09
N LEU A 63 6.83 0.90 -3.03
CA LEU A 63 5.60 0.17 -2.73
C LEU A 63 5.32 -0.93 -3.76
N GLN A 64 5.45 -0.64 -5.07
CA GLN A 64 5.25 -1.66 -6.11
C GLN A 64 6.22 -2.83 -5.95
N ARG A 65 7.49 -2.56 -5.65
CA ARG A 65 8.50 -3.60 -5.43
C ARG A 65 8.14 -4.49 -4.24
N LEU A 66 7.77 -3.90 -3.11
CA LEU A 66 7.33 -4.66 -1.94
C LEU A 66 6.04 -5.45 -2.22
N MET A 67 5.10 -4.85 -2.94
CA MET A 67 3.83 -5.51 -3.29
C MET A 67 4.07 -6.73 -4.17
N GLN A 68 4.90 -6.61 -5.20
CA GLN A 68 5.25 -7.73 -6.08
C GLN A 68 6.01 -8.83 -5.36
N GLU A 69 6.96 -8.48 -4.49
CA GLU A 69 7.76 -9.44 -3.72
C GLU A 69 6.90 -10.31 -2.80
N TRP A 70 5.83 -9.73 -2.23
CA TRP A 70 4.97 -10.39 -1.24
C TRP A 70 3.60 -10.81 -1.78
N GLY A 71 3.34 -10.61 -3.08
CA GLY A 71 2.07 -10.99 -3.71
C GLY A 71 0.87 -10.14 -3.28
N PHE A 72 1.10 -8.88 -2.92
CA PHE A 72 0.02 -7.93 -2.70
C PHE A 72 -0.54 -7.40 -4.02
N TYR A 73 -1.86 -7.23 -4.03
CA TYR A 73 -2.62 -6.54 -5.05
C TYR A 73 -3.21 -5.27 -4.45
N TRP A 74 -3.45 -4.29 -5.31
CA TRP A 74 -4.11 -3.07 -4.89
C TRP A 74 -5.05 -2.55 -5.97
N TRP A 75 -6.11 -1.88 -5.52
CA TRP A 75 -7.05 -1.18 -6.39
C TRP A 75 -7.70 -0.03 -5.62
N PHE A 76 -8.49 0.76 -6.33
CA PHE A 76 -9.30 1.81 -5.74
C PHE A 76 -10.75 1.35 -5.60
N GLU A 77 -11.33 1.53 -4.42
CA GLU A 77 -12.77 1.42 -4.21
C GLU A 77 -13.37 2.82 -4.02
N HIS A 78 -14.36 3.10 -4.85
CA HIS A 78 -15.16 4.32 -4.78
C HIS A 78 -16.46 4.00 -4.05
N SER A 79 -16.77 4.79 -3.03
CA SER A 79 -18.12 4.93 -2.50
C SER A 79 -18.73 6.25 -2.99
N GLU A 80 -19.99 6.51 -2.65
CA GLU A 80 -20.64 7.80 -2.96
C GLU A 80 -19.90 9.01 -2.36
N VAL A 81 -19.09 8.80 -1.31
CA VAL A 81 -18.47 9.86 -0.51
C VAL A 81 -16.96 9.76 -0.35
N SER A 82 -16.33 8.65 -0.77
CA SER A 82 -14.89 8.41 -0.53
C SER A 82 -14.23 7.56 -1.61
N LEU A 83 -12.92 7.74 -1.75
CA LEU A 83 -12.03 6.93 -2.57
C LEU A 83 -10.95 6.33 -1.68
N ALA A 84 -10.96 5.00 -1.50
CA ALA A 84 -9.98 4.29 -0.69
C ALA A 84 -9.04 3.44 -1.55
N LEU A 85 -7.76 3.43 -1.19
CA LEU A 85 -6.80 2.47 -1.70
C LEU A 85 -6.99 1.15 -0.94
N VAL A 86 -7.30 0.06 -1.62
CA VAL A 86 -7.40 -1.27 -1.03
C VAL A 86 -6.11 -2.02 -1.28
N LEU A 87 -5.51 -2.59 -0.23
CA LEU A 87 -4.37 -3.50 -0.25
C LEU A 87 -4.84 -4.91 0.12
N ALA A 88 -4.52 -5.89 -0.70
CA ALA A 88 -5.07 -7.24 -0.61
C ALA A 88 -4.03 -8.30 -0.98
N VAL A 89 -4.26 -9.55 -0.61
CA VAL A 89 -3.48 -10.71 -1.09
C VAL A 89 -4.42 -11.72 -1.76
N ALA A 90 -3.87 -12.64 -2.56
CA ALA A 90 -4.63 -13.54 -3.45
C ALA A 90 -5.78 -14.36 -2.80
N ILE A 91 -5.85 -14.46 -1.47
CA ILE A 91 -6.87 -15.22 -0.74
C ILE A 91 -7.97 -14.30 -0.14
N SER A 92 -7.86 -12.98 -0.27
CA SER A 92 -8.94 -12.08 0.17
C SER A 92 -9.96 -11.89 -0.95
N THR A 93 -10.94 -12.79 -1.06
CA THR A 93 -12.19 -12.49 -1.78
C THR A 93 -12.98 -11.48 -0.94
N PRO A 94 -13.24 -10.25 -1.41
CA PRO A 94 -14.18 -9.38 -0.74
C PRO A 94 -15.59 -9.82 -1.14
N THR A 95 -16.42 -10.14 -0.15
CA THR A 95 -17.88 -10.19 -0.32
C THR A 95 -18.29 -8.90 -1.00
N ALA A 96 -18.84 -9.00 -2.21
CA ALA A 96 -19.43 -7.88 -2.92
C ALA A 96 -20.53 -7.28 -2.04
N GLY A 97 -20.21 -6.19 -1.35
CA GLY A 97 -21.19 -5.34 -0.71
C GLY A 97 -22.07 -4.76 -1.81
N ARG A 98 -23.28 -5.33 -1.96
CA ARG A 98 -24.39 -4.72 -2.67
C ARG A 98 -24.56 -3.30 -2.13
N ALA A 99 -24.11 -2.30 -2.89
CA ALA A 99 -24.71 -0.98 -2.83
C ALA A 99 -26.16 -1.15 -3.30
N SER A 100 -27.09 -0.88 -2.38
CA SER A 100 -28.53 -0.74 -2.68
C SER A 100 -28.82 0.71 -2.98
#